data_AF-M2NGF4-F1
#
_entry.id   AF-M2NGF4-F1
#
_cell.length_a   1.000
_cell.length_b   1.000
_cell.length_c   1.000
_cell.angle_alpha   90.00
_cell.angle_beta   90.00
_cell.angle_gamma   90.00
#
_symmetry.space_group_name_H-M   'P 1'
#
loop_
_entity.id
_entity.type
_entity.pdbx_description
1 polymer ?
#
loop_
_entity_poly.entity_id
_entity_poly.type
_entity_poly.pdbx_seq_one_letter_code
_entity_poly.pdbx_strand_id
1 'polypeptide(L)'
;MSGRASNNVPPSLLRIWQREEEDRRLSASRMDSAKAIVCHDTHANGGWKMEQVGVRKPGEGELLVEMVASGICHTDAMIGGIPGGAAPIAFYPRVLGHEGSGYVKEVGKGVTVAQPGDPVLLSFAFCNTCDICKAGHYSNCIDFNDINFGGPYRDFTLASKSGEPEIGGQFFGQSSFANLSIVRQCSVVNAKNLVKDKKELQLFAPLGCGIQTGSGTVINAAKATSSDVILIMGLGGVGLSAIMGAKIQG
;
A
#
# COMPACT_ATOMS: atom_id res chain seq x y z
N MET A 1 7.92 0.32 -41.38
CA MET A 1 9.04 0.82 -42.21
C MET A 1 10.33 0.22 -41.67
N SER A 2 10.88 -0.75 -42.40
CA SER A 2 12.14 -1.43 -42.08
C SER A 2 13.34 -0.52 -42.40
N GLY A 3 13.86 0.18 -41.39
CA GLY A 3 15.06 1.00 -41.51
C GLY A 3 16.31 0.15 -41.33
N ARG A 4 17.07 -0.02 -42.42
CA ARG A 4 18.41 -0.62 -42.45
C ARG A 4 19.39 0.24 -41.64
N ALA A 5 19.91 -0.29 -40.54
CA ALA A 5 21.15 0.19 -39.92
C ALA A 5 21.85 -0.96 -39.19
N SER A 6 22.34 -1.95 -39.93
CA SER A 6 23.27 -2.94 -39.37
C SER A 6 24.26 -3.32 -40.46
N ASN A 7 25.53 -2.98 -40.25
CA ASN A 7 26.70 -3.79 -40.63
C ASN A 7 28.05 -3.09 -40.36
N ASN A 8 28.09 -1.86 -39.83
CA ASN A 8 29.35 -1.17 -39.51
C ASN A 8 29.41 -0.63 -38.07
N VAL A 9 28.85 -1.34 -37.09
CA VAL A 9 29.12 -1.01 -35.67
C VAL A 9 30.40 -1.73 -35.26
N PRO A 10 31.49 -1.01 -34.88
CA PRO A 10 32.71 -1.62 -34.38
C PRO A 10 32.41 -2.60 -33.22
N PRO A 11 33.07 -3.77 -33.17
CA PRO A 11 32.83 -4.75 -32.11
C PRO A 11 32.99 -4.21 -30.68
N SER A 12 33.80 -3.15 -30.50
CA SER A 12 33.95 -2.43 -29.24
C SER A 12 32.70 -1.66 -28.82
N LEU A 13 31.99 -1.01 -29.76
CA LEU A 13 30.75 -0.28 -29.47
C LEU A 13 29.58 -1.24 -29.23
N LEU A 14 29.53 -2.39 -29.92
CA LEU A 14 28.55 -3.45 -29.64
C LEU A 14 28.71 -4.01 -28.23
N ARG A 15 29.95 -4.23 -27.77
CA ARG A 15 30.20 -4.68 -26.38
C ARG A 15 29.83 -3.65 -25.34
N ILE A 16 30.05 -2.36 -25.61
CA ILE A 16 29.62 -1.27 -24.73
C ILE A 16 28.09 -1.23 -24.65
N TRP A 17 27.39 -1.29 -25.78
CA TRP A 17 25.93 -1.31 -25.80
C TRP A 17 25.34 -2.55 -25.12
N GLN A 18 25.90 -3.74 -25.35
CA GLN A 18 25.48 -4.96 -24.68
C GLN A 18 25.71 -4.88 -23.17
N ARG A 19 26.85 -4.33 -22.74
CA ARG A 19 27.18 -4.12 -21.33
C ARG A 19 26.28 -3.06 -20.68
N GLU A 20 25.95 -1.99 -21.40
CA GLU A 20 24.99 -0.98 -20.95
C GLU A 20 23.57 -1.55 -20.86
N GLU A 21 23.13 -2.39 -21.81
CA GLU A 21 21.85 -3.10 -21.73
C GLU A 21 21.84 -4.12 -20.60
N GLU A 22 22.95 -4.83 -20.37
CA GLU A 22 23.12 -5.79 -19.28
C GLU A 22 23.16 -5.08 -17.92
N ASP A 23 23.91 -3.99 -17.77
CA ASP A 23 23.93 -3.14 -16.57
C ASP A 23 22.56 -2.49 -16.32
N ARG A 24 21.83 -2.11 -17.37
CA ARG A 24 20.45 -1.58 -17.26
C ARG A 24 19.46 -2.67 -16.87
N ARG A 25 19.63 -3.91 -17.36
CA ARG A 25 18.87 -5.09 -16.91
C ARG A 25 19.20 -5.47 -15.47
N LEU A 26 20.48 -5.45 -15.07
CA LEU A 26 20.96 -5.74 -13.73
C LEU A 26 20.56 -4.65 -12.71
N SER A 27 20.51 -3.39 -13.16
CA SER A 27 19.98 -2.25 -12.41
C SER A 27 18.45 -2.33 -12.28
N ALA A 28 17.75 -2.75 -13.33
CA ALA A 28 16.30 -3.00 -13.28
C ALA A 28 15.94 -4.24 -12.45
N SER A 29 16.86 -5.21 -12.33
CA SER A 29 16.68 -6.42 -11.51
C SER A 29 17.13 -6.25 -10.06
N ARG A 30 17.76 -5.13 -9.68
CA ARG A 30 18.16 -4.88 -8.30
C ARG A 30 16.95 -4.40 -7.49
N MET A 31 16.37 -5.34 -6.75
CA MET A 31 15.36 -5.04 -5.75
C MET A 31 15.93 -4.13 -4.67
N ASP A 32 15.12 -3.19 -4.19
CA ASP A 32 15.47 -2.37 -3.04
C ASP A 32 15.42 -3.25 -1.78
N SER A 33 16.44 -3.19 -0.93
CA SER A 33 16.43 -3.92 0.34
C SER A 33 15.53 -3.21 1.35
N ALA A 34 14.68 -3.99 2.00
CA ALA A 34 13.72 -3.56 3.00
C ALA A 34 13.70 -4.51 4.19
N LYS A 35 13.04 -4.07 5.25
CA LYS A 35 12.73 -4.87 6.43
C LYS A 35 11.22 -4.90 6.60
N ALA A 36 10.64 -6.08 6.79
CA ALA A 36 9.20 -6.28 6.83
C ALA A 36 8.78 -7.28 7.90
N ILE A 37 7.55 -7.15 8.40
CA ILE A 37 6.87 -8.23 9.11
C ILE A 37 6.24 -9.14 8.05
N VAL A 38 6.87 -10.27 7.79
CA VAL A 38 6.39 -11.30 6.88
C VAL A 38 5.57 -12.30 7.66
N CYS A 39 4.32 -12.50 7.24
CA CYS A 39 3.43 -13.51 7.78
C CYS A 39 3.62 -14.80 6.96
N HIS A 40 4.20 -15.84 7.55
CA HIS A 40 4.31 -17.18 6.95
C HIS A 40 3.16 -18.11 7.32
N ASP A 41 2.46 -17.78 8.40
CA ASP A 41 1.25 -18.43 8.91
C ASP A 41 0.52 -17.43 9.82
N THR A 42 -0.57 -17.86 10.44
CA THR A 42 -1.32 -17.09 11.43
C THR A 42 -0.43 -16.58 12.57
N HIS A 43 -0.80 -15.44 13.15
CA HIS A 43 -0.08 -14.93 14.33
C HIS A 43 -0.15 -15.89 15.52
N ALA A 44 -1.23 -16.68 15.66
CA ALA A 44 -1.43 -17.64 16.74
C ALA A 44 -0.43 -18.80 16.66
N ASN A 45 -0.02 -19.18 15.44
CA ASN A 45 1.02 -20.18 15.20
C ASN A 45 2.43 -19.56 15.23
N GLY A 46 2.57 -18.28 15.59
CA GLY A 46 3.87 -17.59 15.62
C GLY A 46 4.48 -17.35 14.22
N GLY A 47 3.66 -17.36 13.17
CA GLY A 47 4.09 -17.25 11.77
C GLY A 47 4.58 -15.88 11.33
N TRP A 48 4.42 -14.84 12.15
CA TRP A 48 4.83 -13.48 11.83
C TRP A 48 6.28 -13.27 12.24
N LYS A 49 7.14 -12.96 11.27
CA LYS A 49 8.59 -12.79 11.46
C LYS A 49 9.04 -11.46 10.90
N MET A 50 9.91 -10.79 11.64
CA MET A 50 10.59 -9.60 11.15
C MET A 50 11.80 -10.04 10.31
N GLU A 51 11.79 -9.75 9.02
CA GLU A 51 12.76 -10.29 8.06
C GLU A 51 13.28 -9.23 7.09
N GLN A 52 14.46 -9.50 6.52
CA GLN A 52 14.99 -8.74 5.41
C GLN A 52 14.40 -9.26 4.10
N VAL A 53 13.91 -8.35 3.27
CA VAL A 53 13.27 -8.66 1.99
C VAL A 53 13.79 -7.72 0.90
N GLY A 54 13.77 -8.18 -0.34
CA GLY A 54 13.84 -7.32 -1.52
C GLY A 54 12.44 -6.84 -1.89
N VAL A 55 12.32 -5.62 -2.39
CA VAL A 55 11.10 -5.05 -2.97
C VAL A 55 11.32 -4.82 -4.46
N ARG A 56 10.40 -5.29 -5.30
CA ARG A 56 10.43 -5.00 -6.74
C ARG A 56 10.31 -3.50 -7.04
N LYS A 57 10.53 -3.10 -8.28
CA LYS A 57 10.26 -1.74 -8.74
C LYS A 57 8.75 -1.47 -8.94
N PRO A 58 8.28 -0.23 -8.77
CA PRO A 58 6.88 0.11 -9.00
C PRO A 58 6.52 -0.01 -10.48
N GLY A 59 5.38 -0.62 -10.76
CA GLY A 59 4.79 -0.74 -12.10
C GLY A 59 3.91 0.46 -12.47
N GLU A 60 3.14 0.33 -13.56
CA GLU A 60 2.21 1.39 -13.99
C GLU A 60 1.17 1.71 -12.91
N GLY A 61 1.02 2.99 -12.57
CA GLY A 61 0.11 3.47 -11.53
C GLY A 61 0.51 3.13 -10.09
N GLU A 62 1.74 2.64 -9.87
CA GLU A 62 2.25 2.28 -8.55
C GLU A 62 3.37 3.23 -8.09
N LEU A 63 3.49 3.37 -6.78
CA LEU A 63 4.53 4.13 -6.10
C LEU A 63 5.34 3.19 -5.22
N LEU A 64 6.64 3.45 -5.08
CA LEU A 64 7.44 2.89 -4.00
C LEU A 64 7.47 3.92 -2.86
N VAL A 65 6.96 3.56 -1.69
CA VAL A 65 6.87 4.46 -0.53
C VAL A 65 7.79 3.98 0.57
N GLU A 66 8.61 4.90 1.10
CA GLU A 66 9.38 4.70 2.32
C GLU A 66 8.52 5.05 3.53
N MET A 67 8.18 4.02 4.32
CA MET A 67 7.25 4.16 5.43
C MET A 67 7.92 4.87 6.61
N VAL A 68 7.22 5.87 7.14
CA VAL A 68 7.54 6.54 8.40
C VAL A 68 6.85 5.83 9.56
N ALA A 69 5.57 5.47 9.39
CA ALA A 69 4.80 4.76 10.39
C ALA A 69 3.65 3.98 9.76
N SER A 70 3.23 2.93 10.46
CA SER A 70 1.96 2.24 10.22
C SER A 70 1.18 2.15 11.52
N GLY A 71 -0.10 2.48 11.47
CA GLY A 71 -1.04 2.09 12.52
C GLY A 71 -1.20 0.56 12.59
N ILE A 72 -1.63 0.06 13.75
CA ILE A 72 -1.99 -1.34 13.97
C ILE A 72 -3.49 -1.39 14.25
N CYS A 73 -4.22 -2.07 13.38
CA CYS A 73 -5.67 -2.15 13.47
C CYS A 73 -6.12 -3.60 13.72
N HIS A 74 -7.29 -3.75 14.34
CA HIS A 74 -7.87 -5.08 14.60
C HIS A 74 -8.07 -5.88 13.32
N THR A 75 -8.29 -5.22 12.18
CA THR A 75 -8.38 -5.86 10.87
C THR A 75 -7.10 -6.59 10.47
N ASP A 76 -5.91 -6.06 10.80
CA ASP A 76 -4.64 -6.73 10.50
C ASP A 76 -4.54 -8.06 11.26
N ALA A 77 -4.88 -8.03 12.55
CA ALA A 77 -4.87 -9.22 13.40
C ALA A 77 -5.95 -10.22 12.99
N MET A 78 -7.17 -9.75 12.73
CA MET A 78 -8.30 -10.59 12.31
C MET A 78 -7.99 -11.31 11.00
N ILE A 79 -7.56 -10.59 9.96
CA ILE A 79 -7.22 -11.18 8.66
C ILE A 79 -6.00 -12.09 8.78
N GLY A 80 -4.95 -11.63 9.46
CA GLY A 80 -3.74 -12.42 9.63
C GLY A 80 -3.85 -13.56 10.66
N GLY A 81 -5.01 -13.73 11.30
CA GLY A 81 -5.36 -14.87 12.13
C GLY A 81 -6.14 -15.97 11.38
N ILE A 82 -6.55 -15.73 10.13
CA ILE A 82 -7.28 -16.70 9.31
C ILE A 82 -6.26 -17.70 8.71
N PRO A 83 -6.44 -19.03 8.88
CA PRO A 83 -5.58 -20.01 8.24
C PRO A 83 -5.51 -19.85 6.72
N GLY A 84 -4.36 -20.19 6.13
CA GLY A 84 -4.19 -20.13 4.68
C GLY A 84 -5.18 -21.02 3.93
N GLY A 85 -5.49 -20.66 2.68
CA GLY A 85 -6.40 -21.41 1.81
C GLY A 85 -7.73 -20.72 1.54
N ALA A 86 -7.94 -19.53 2.11
CA ALA A 86 -9.10 -18.68 1.86
C ALA A 86 -8.75 -17.49 0.95
N ALA A 87 -7.99 -17.72 -0.12
CA ALA A 87 -7.64 -16.68 -1.08
C ALA A 87 -8.92 -16.06 -1.71
N PRO A 88 -8.96 -14.74 -1.97
CA PRO A 88 -7.88 -13.76 -1.79
C PRO A 88 -7.70 -13.31 -0.33
N ILE A 89 -8.63 -13.62 0.57
CA ILE A 89 -8.66 -13.06 1.93
C ILE A 89 -7.42 -13.46 2.76
N ALA A 90 -7.10 -14.75 2.77
CA ALA A 90 -6.00 -15.29 3.58
C ALA A 90 -5.12 -16.27 2.78
N PHE A 91 -3.86 -15.90 2.64
CA PHE A 91 -2.81 -16.68 1.99
C PHE A 91 -1.47 -16.28 2.60
N TYR A 92 -0.50 -17.18 2.52
CA TYR A 92 0.84 -16.97 3.05
C TYR A 92 1.89 -17.48 2.04
N PRO A 93 3.10 -16.88 1.99
CA PRO A 93 3.53 -15.74 2.79
C PRO A 93 3.05 -14.39 2.26
N ARG A 94 2.90 -13.39 3.14
CA ARG A 94 2.50 -12.01 2.79
C ARG A 94 2.94 -10.97 3.82
N VAL A 95 2.91 -9.69 3.44
CA VAL A 95 3.07 -8.53 4.35
C VAL A 95 1.71 -7.84 4.54
N LEU A 96 1.34 -7.56 5.78
CA LEU A 96 0.09 -6.85 6.15
C LEU A 96 0.34 -5.35 6.40
N GLY A 97 -0.58 -4.68 7.11
CA GLY A 97 -0.54 -3.26 7.40
C GLY A 97 -1.33 -2.44 6.37
N HIS A 98 -2.26 -1.62 6.87
CA HIS A 98 -3.15 -0.80 6.03
C HIS A 98 -3.39 0.63 6.56
N GLU A 99 -2.55 1.09 7.47
CA GLU A 99 -2.61 2.43 8.04
C GLU A 99 -1.25 3.14 7.91
N GLY A 100 -0.69 3.10 6.69
CA GLY A 100 0.64 3.62 6.39
C GLY A 100 0.71 5.14 6.18
N SER A 101 1.86 5.69 6.50
CA SER A 101 2.29 7.05 6.15
C SER A 101 3.78 7.03 5.80
N GLY A 102 4.19 7.85 4.84
CA GLY A 102 5.57 7.80 4.35
C GLY A 102 5.92 8.88 3.35
N TYR A 103 7.11 8.75 2.77
CA TYR A 103 7.57 9.58 1.66
C TYR A 103 7.65 8.76 0.38
N VAL A 104 7.23 9.35 -0.73
CA VAL A 104 7.40 8.70 -2.04
C VAL A 104 8.88 8.62 -2.38
N LYS A 105 9.37 7.40 -2.62
CA LYS A 105 10.76 7.15 -3.04
C LYS A 105 10.87 7.10 -4.57
N GLU A 106 9.96 6.40 -5.23
CA GLU A 106 9.95 6.21 -6.68
C GLU A 106 8.49 6.15 -7.18
N VAL A 107 8.25 6.53 -8.43
CA VAL A 107 6.93 6.43 -9.06
C VAL A 107 7.05 5.67 -10.38
N GLY A 108 6.09 4.79 -10.63
CA GLY A 108 5.94 4.14 -11.91
C GLY A 108 5.22 5.02 -12.93
N LYS A 109 5.11 4.51 -14.15
CA LYS A 109 4.46 5.20 -15.28
C LYS A 109 3.01 5.56 -14.93
N GLY A 110 2.54 6.74 -15.34
CA GLY A 110 1.12 7.12 -15.21
C GLY A 110 0.67 7.48 -13.80
N VAL A 111 1.57 7.52 -12.81
CA VAL A 111 1.28 8.10 -11.50
C VAL A 111 1.15 9.62 -11.60
N THR A 112 0.05 10.16 -11.08
CA THR A 112 -0.20 11.61 -11.08
C THR A 112 -0.48 12.18 -9.69
N VAL A 113 -0.72 11.33 -8.70
CA VAL A 113 -1.17 11.75 -7.35
C VAL A 113 -0.04 12.34 -6.49
N ALA A 114 1.21 11.97 -6.75
CA ALA A 114 2.38 12.42 -6.00
C ALA A 114 3.66 12.21 -6.81
N GLN A 115 4.75 12.81 -6.36
CA GLN A 115 6.10 12.69 -6.94
C GLN A 115 7.13 12.31 -5.85
N PRO A 116 8.32 11.80 -6.22
CA PRO A 116 9.38 11.51 -5.26
C PRO A 116 9.65 12.67 -4.30
N GLY A 117 9.76 12.35 -3.00
CA GLY A 117 9.95 13.29 -1.90
C GLY A 117 8.66 13.83 -1.27
N ASP A 118 7.49 13.68 -1.91
CA ASP A 118 6.22 14.12 -1.30
C ASP A 118 5.83 13.21 -0.11
N PRO A 119 5.32 13.78 1.00
CA PRO A 119 4.73 13.00 2.07
C PRO A 119 3.33 12.51 1.67
N VAL A 120 3.01 11.26 2.03
CA VAL A 120 1.76 10.60 1.67
C VAL A 120 1.13 9.89 2.87
N LEU A 121 -0.20 9.92 2.91
CA LEU A 121 -1.02 9.06 3.76
C LEU A 121 -1.67 7.99 2.89
N LEU A 122 -1.77 6.77 3.40
CA LEU A 122 -2.24 5.61 2.64
C LEU A 122 -3.57 5.11 3.17
N SER A 123 -4.54 4.92 2.29
CA SER A 123 -5.86 4.36 2.60
C SER A 123 -6.08 3.02 1.88
N PHE A 124 -7.35 2.63 1.67
CA PHE A 124 -7.71 1.47 0.87
C PHE A 124 -7.68 1.80 -0.63
N ALA A 125 -7.46 0.78 -1.45
CA ALA A 125 -7.48 0.90 -2.91
C ALA A 125 -8.86 0.56 -3.50
N PHE A 126 -9.11 1.04 -4.71
CA PHE A 126 -10.38 0.87 -5.44
C PHE A 126 -10.12 0.91 -6.96
N CYS A 127 -11.02 0.34 -7.76
CA CYS A 127 -10.77 0.15 -9.20
C CYS A 127 -10.99 1.39 -10.06
N ASN A 128 -11.72 2.39 -9.54
CA ASN A 128 -12.05 3.66 -10.22
C ASN A 128 -12.80 3.52 -11.57
N THR A 129 -13.25 2.31 -11.91
CA THR A 129 -13.82 1.99 -13.24
C THR A 129 -15.21 1.37 -13.14
N CYS A 130 -15.56 0.72 -12.02
CA CYS A 130 -16.92 0.26 -11.78
C CYS A 130 -17.87 1.43 -11.51
N ASP A 131 -19.16 1.22 -11.74
CA ASP A 131 -20.16 2.29 -11.63
C ASP A 131 -20.30 2.82 -10.20
N ILE A 132 -20.07 1.97 -9.19
CA ILE A 132 -20.06 2.38 -7.78
C ILE A 132 -18.90 3.34 -7.48
N CYS A 133 -17.70 3.08 -8.02
CA CYS A 133 -16.58 4.01 -7.92
C CYS A 133 -16.83 5.31 -8.70
N LYS A 134 -17.40 5.23 -9.92
CA LYS A 134 -17.74 6.42 -10.70
C LYS A 134 -18.77 7.31 -10.00
N ALA A 135 -19.64 6.72 -9.19
CA ALA A 135 -20.58 7.44 -8.33
C ALA A 135 -19.94 8.02 -7.05
N GLY A 136 -18.63 7.83 -6.83
CA GLY A 136 -17.90 8.34 -5.67
C GLY A 136 -17.99 7.46 -4.41
N HIS A 137 -18.57 6.26 -4.51
CA HIS A 137 -18.74 5.34 -3.38
C HIS A 137 -17.60 4.30 -3.30
N TYR A 138 -16.36 4.77 -3.19
CA TYR A 138 -15.16 3.91 -3.32
C TYR A 138 -15.07 2.76 -2.31
N SER A 139 -15.61 2.92 -1.10
CA SER A 139 -15.64 1.86 -0.08
C SER A 139 -16.52 0.66 -0.47
N ASN A 140 -17.39 0.84 -1.47
CA ASN A 140 -18.28 -0.19 -2.01
C ASN A 140 -17.85 -0.66 -3.40
N CYS A 141 -16.56 -0.49 -3.74
CA CYS A 141 -15.99 -0.94 -4.99
C CYS A 141 -16.31 -2.44 -5.24
N ILE A 142 -16.75 -2.78 -6.45
CA ILE A 142 -17.09 -4.18 -6.81
C ILE A 142 -15.87 -5.09 -6.64
N ASP A 143 -14.69 -4.59 -7.02
CA ASP A 143 -13.42 -5.33 -6.95
C ASP A 143 -12.69 -5.14 -5.60
N PHE A 144 -13.38 -4.63 -4.57
CA PHE A 144 -12.73 -4.23 -3.31
C PHE A 144 -11.92 -5.37 -2.70
N ASN A 145 -12.48 -6.57 -2.65
CA ASN A 145 -11.82 -7.69 -1.99
C ASN A 145 -10.57 -8.16 -2.71
N ASP A 146 -10.64 -8.23 -4.04
CA ASP A 146 -9.52 -8.65 -4.88
C ASP A 146 -8.38 -7.63 -4.84
N ILE A 147 -8.71 -6.34 -4.77
CA ILE A 147 -7.70 -5.28 -4.74
C ILE A 147 -7.06 -5.15 -3.35
N ASN A 148 -7.81 -5.33 -2.27
CA ASN A 148 -7.35 -5.01 -0.92
C ASN A 148 -6.90 -6.22 -0.09
N PHE A 149 -7.46 -7.43 -0.29
CA PHE A 149 -7.12 -8.56 0.59
C PHE A 149 -6.15 -9.57 0.00
N GLY A 150 -6.11 -9.73 -1.32
CA GLY A 150 -5.21 -10.71 -1.91
C GLY A 150 -5.31 -10.91 -3.41
N GLY A 151 -5.22 -9.82 -4.14
CA GLY A 151 -4.85 -9.94 -5.55
C GLY A 151 -3.52 -10.69 -5.71
N PRO A 152 -3.17 -11.12 -6.94
CA PRO A 152 -2.00 -11.96 -7.22
C PRO A 152 -0.65 -11.22 -7.03
N TYR A 153 -0.63 -10.13 -6.28
CA TYR A 153 0.48 -9.19 -6.21
C TYR A 153 1.59 -9.74 -5.34
N ARG A 154 2.69 -10.09 -5.99
CA ARG A 154 3.94 -10.47 -5.34
C ARG A 154 4.88 -9.29 -5.44
N ASP A 155 5.20 -8.70 -4.30
CA ASP A 155 6.02 -7.50 -4.24
C ASP A 155 7.37 -7.74 -3.57
N PHE A 156 7.46 -8.78 -2.73
CA PHE A 156 8.62 -9.04 -1.91
C PHE A 156 9.26 -10.40 -2.21
N THR A 157 10.59 -10.44 -2.11
CA THR A 157 11.40 -11.67 -2.13
C THR A 157 12.18 -11.76 -0.82
N LEU A 158 12.25 -12.94 -0.19
CA LEU A 158 13.14 -13.10 0.98
C LEU A 158 14.59 -12.80 0.58
N ALA A 159 15.32 -12.05 1.40
CA ALA A 159 16.72 -11.73 1.10
C ALA A 159 17.63 -12.97 1.01
N SER A 160 17.23 -14.08 1.63
CA SER A 160 17.91 -15.39 1.55
C SER A 160 17.68 -16.13 0.24
N LYS A 161 16.77 -15.65 -0.62
CA LYS A 161 16.43 -16.24 -1.91
C LYS A 161 16.72 -15.26 -3.03
N SER A 162 17.17 -15.78 -4.17
CA SER A 162 17.21 -15.04 -5.43
C SER A 162 16.03 -15.44 -6.29
N GLY A 163 15.51 -14.50 -7.08
CA GLY A 163 14.43 -14.76 -8.04
C GLY A 163 13.28 -13.78 -7.92
N GLU A 164 12.18 -14.12 -8.61
CA GLU A 164 10.97 -13.30 -8.66
C GLU A 164 10.30 -13.16 -7.30
N PRO A 165 9.57 -12.04 -7.05
CA PRO A 165 8.75 -11.88 -5.86
C PRO A 165 7.80 -13.06 -5.63
N GLU A 166 7.77 -13.57 -4.39
CA GLU A 166 6.92 -14.70 -3.98
C GLU A 166 6.02 -14.37 -2.77
N ILE A 167 6.40 -13.34 -1.99
CA ILE A 167 5.64 -12.88 -0.83
C ILE A 167 4.59 -11.88 -1.28
N GLY A 168 3.36 -12.08 -0.82
CA GLY A 168 2.24 -11.18 -1.08
C GLY A 168 2.47 -9.76 -0.57
N GLY A 169 2.09 -8.78 -1.37
CA GLY A 169 2.06 -7.37 -1.02
C GLY A 169 0.71 -6.72 -1.32
N GLN A 170 0.70 -5.38 -1.34
CA GLN A 170 -0.46 -4.55 -1.62
C GLN A 170 -1.72 -4.89 -0.80
N PHE A 171 -1.57 -5.33 0.45
CA PHE A 171 -2.69 -5.36 1.39
C PHE A 171 -3.23 -3.95 1.55
N PHE A 172 -4.53 -3.77 1.30
CA PHE A 172 -5.19 -2.47 1.15
C PHE A 172 -4.54 -1.56 0.09
N GLY A 173 -3.91 -2.15 -0.93
CA GLY A 173 -3.13 -1.42 -1.91
C GLY A 173 -1.80 -0.87 -1.39
N GLN A 174 -1.30 -1.35 -0.24
CA GLN A 174 -0.07 -0.85 0.39
C GLN A 174 0.85 -1.92 1.02
N SER A 175 0.40 -2.71 2.02
CA SER A 175 1.26 -3.54 2.90
C SER A 175 2.27 -2.77 3.77
N SER A 176 1.79 -1.82 4.57
CA SER A 176 2.62 -0.89 5.35
C SER A 176 3.42 -1.48 6.53
N PHE A 177 3.37 -2.79 6.79
CA PHE A 177 4.27 -3.44 7.74
C PHE A 177 5.66 -3.77 7.17
N ALA A 178 6.03 -3.17 6.03
CA ALA A 178 7.39 -3.07 5.52
C ALA A 178 7.87 -1.61 5.52
N ASN A 179 9.17 -1.37 5.74
CA ASN A 179 9.73 -0.02 5.66
C ASN A 179 9.81 0.55 4.23
N LEU A 180 9.67 -0.30 3.21
CA LEU A 180 9.45 0.06 1.81
C LEU A 180 8.31 -0.79 1.26
N SER A 181 7.35 -0.20 0.56
CA SER A 181 6.23 -0.95 -0.02
C SER A 181 5.80 -0.41 -1.38
N ILE A 182 5.25 -1.29 -2.21
CA ILE A 182 4.57 -0.90 -3.45
C ILE A 182 3.13 -0.52 -3.14
N VAL A 183 2.77 0.69 -3.54
CA VAL A 183 1.48 1.32 -3.21
C VAL A 183 0.75 1.70 -4.49
N ARG A 184 -0.55 1.44 -4.54
CA ARG A 184 -1.41 1.83 -5.67
C ARG A 184 -1.75 3.30 -5.59
N GLN A 185 -1.64 4.05 -6.68
CA GLN A 185 -1.92 5.49 -6.64
C GLN A 185 -3.33 5.85 -6.15
N CYS A 186 -4.33 4.99 -6.37
CA CYS A 186 -5.70 5.21 -5.92
C CYS A 186 -5.84 5.20 -4.39
N SER A 187 -4.93 4.56 -3.65
CA SER A 187 -4.95 4.56 -2.18
C SER A 187 -4.09 5.67 -1.56
N VAL A 188 -3.47 6.54 -2.38
CA VAL A 188 -2.56 7.58 -1.92
C VAL A 188 -3.30 8.92 -1.76
N VAL A 189 -3.12 9.54 -0.60
CA VAL A 189 -3.44 10.96 -0.37
C VAL A 189 -2.14 11.73 -0.23
N ASN A 190 -1.89 12.69 -1.13
CA ASN A 190 -0.74 13.57 -1.05
C ASN A 190 -0.91 14.57 0.10
N ALA A 191 0.03 14.54 1.05
CA ALA A 191 -0.04 15.30 2.29
C ALA A 191 0.93 16.49 2.32
N LYS A 192 1.55 16.86 1.19
CA LYS A 192 2.58 17.91 1.10
C LYS A 192 2.19 19.24 1.75
N ASN A 193 0.91 19.60 1.67
CA ASN A 193 0.37 20.84 2.23
C ASN A 193 -0.47 20.62 3.50
N LEU A 194 -0.53 19.39 4.02
CA LEU A 194 -1.32 19.00 5.19
C LEU A 194 -0.45 18.68 6.42
N VAL A 195 0.82 18.38 6.19
CA VAL A 195 1.75 17.89 7.21
C VAL A 195 2.97 18.80 7.27
N LYS A 196 3.36 19.23 8.47
CA LYS A 196 4.50 20.13 8.69
C LYS A 196 5.83 19.39 8.77
N ASP A 197 5.82 18.22 9.40
CA ASP A 197 7.03 17.46 9.68
C ASP A 197 6.77 15.94 9.75
N LYS A 198 7.87 15.18 9.89
CA LYS A 198 7.82 13.71 9.99
C LYS A 198 7.03 13.21 11.21
N LYS A 199 6.93 13.99 12.28
CA LYS A 199 6.21 13.61 13.51
C LYS A 199 4.70 13.73 13.31
N GLU A 200 4.24 14.79 12.66
CA GLU A 200 2.84 14.90 12.23
C GLU A 200 2.49 13.78 11.24
N LEU A 201 3.38 13.47 10.29
CA LEU A 201 3.18 12.37 9.34
C LEU A 201 2.96 11.03 10.07
N GLN A 202 3.82 10.72 11.05
CA GLN A 202 3.70 9.53 11.89
C GLN A 202 2.37 9.49 12.64
N LEU A 203 1.94 10.61 13.22
CA LEU A 203 0.68 10.70 13.97
C LEU A 203 -0.54 10.49 13.06
N PHE A 204 -0.46 10.91 11.81
CA PHE A 204 -1.58 10.88 10.86
C PHE A 204 -1.76 9.55 10.15
N ALA A 205 -0.86 8.57 10.33
CA ALA A 205 -0.96 7.25 9.69
C ALA A 205 -2.34 6.58 9.87
N PRO A 206 -2.96 6.57 11.06
CA PRO A 206 -4.28 5.96 11.27
C PRO A 206 -5.47 6.69 10.60
N LEU A 207 -5.25 7.87 9.99
CA LEU A 207 -6.27 8.51 9.14
C LEU A 207 -6.64 7.64 7.93
N GLY A 208 -5.74 6.76 7.51
CA GLY A 208 -5.91 5.84 6.39
C GLY A 208 -7.03 4.80 6.54
N CYS A 209 -7.44 4.47 7.77
CA CYS A 209 -8.50 3.51 8.04
C CYS A 209 -9.32 3.87 9.28
N GLY A 210 -8.81 3.63 10.49
CA GLY A 210 -9.61 3.67 11.70
C GLY A 210 -10.26 5.03 11.98
N ILE A 211 -9.51 6.12 11.82
CA ILE A 211 -10.02 7.47 12.11
C ILE A 211 -11.04 7.91 11.06
N GLN A 212 -10.76 7.72 9.77
CA GLN A 212 -11.73 8.07 8.72
C GLN A 212 -12.99 7.21 8.82
N THR A 213 -12.88 5.94 9.23
CA THR A 213 -14.02 5.05 9.37
C THR A 213 -14.94 5.54 10.48
N GLY A 214 -14.39 5.82 11.66
CA GLY A 214 -15.19 6.28 12.80
C GLY A 214 -15.84 7.64 12.54
N SER A 215 -15.04 8.64 12.20
CA SER A 215 -15.53 10.00 11.95
C SER A 215 -16.44 10.08 10.72
N GLY A 216 -16.08 9.40 9.63
CA GLY A 216 -16.86 9.33 8.39
C GLY A 216 -18.18 8.61 8.54
N THR A 217 -18.29 7.62 9.44
CA THR A 217 -19.59 6.98 9.75
C THR A 217 -20.59 8.01 10.28
N VAL A 218 -20.14 8.91 11.18
CA VAL A 218 -21.01 9.94 11.75
C VAL A 218 -21.29 11.05 10.75
N ILE A 219 -20.23 11.58 10.12
CA ILE A 219 -20.29 12.79 9.28
C ILE A 219 -20.91 12.49 7.91
N ASN A 220 -20.52 11.39 7.27
CA ASN A 220 -20.87 11.13 5.86
C ASN A 220 -22.00 10.11 5.70
N ALA A 221 -21.97 9.01 6.48
CA ALA A 221 -22.94 7.93 6.34
C ALA A 221 -24.24 8.23 7.08
N ALA A 222 -24.16 8.52 8.39
CA ALA A 222 -25.31 8.91 9.19
C ALA A 222 -25.75 10.35 8.92
N LYS A 223 -24.81 11.23 8.51
CA LYS A 223 -25.03 12.67 8.36
C LYS A 223 -25.67 13.29 9.61
N ALA A 224 -25.16 12.87 10.77
CA ALA A 224 -25.69 13.27 12.05
C ALA A 224 -25.57 14.79 12.25
N THR A 225 -26.51 15.33 13.00
CA THR A 225 -26.64 16.75 13.35
C THR A 225 -26.72 16.91 14.85
N SER A 226 -26.66 18.15 15.35
CA SER A 226 -26.86 18.47 16.77
C SER A 226 -28.24 18.11 17.33
N SER A 227 -29.20 17.72 16.47
CA SER A 227 -30.52 17.25 16.89
C SER A 227 -30.58 15.73 17.14
N ASP A 228 -29.54 14.99 16.77
CA ASP A 228 -29.49 13.54 16.88
C ASP A 228 -28.90 13.06 18.21
N VAL A 229 -29.35 11.89 18.68
CA VAL A 229 -28.73 11.18 19.81
C VAL A 229 -27.98 9.97 19.26
N ILE A 230 -26.67 9.93 19.49
CA ILE A 230 -25.78 8.89 18.93
C ILE A 230 -25.35 7.93 20.04
N LEU A 231 -25.59 6.63 19.84
CA LEU A 231 -25.04 5.55 20.67
C LEU A 231 -23.84 4.92 19.96
N ILE A 232 -22.67 4.92 20.62
CA ILE A 232 -21.44 4.30 20.09
C ILE A 232 -21.14 3.05 20.91
N MET A 233 -21.25 1.89 20.27
CA MET A 233 -20.97 0.59 20.88
C MET A 233 -19.55 0.13 20.52
N GLY A 234 -18.62 0.28 21.46
CA GLY A 234 -17.21 -0.04 21.31
C GLY A 234 -16.32 1.21 21.36
N LEU A 235 -15.32 1.21 22.23
CA LEU A 235 -14.47 2.38 22.53
C LEU A 235 -13.01 2.17 22.12
N GLY A 236 -12.78 1.39 21.05
CA GLY A 236 -11.48 1.31 20.38
C GLY A 236 -11.22 2.53 19.48
N GLY A 237 -10.13 2.51 18.71
CA GLY A 237 -9.73 3.64 17.85
C GLY A 237 -10.84 4.15 16.91
N VAL A 238 -11.59 3.24 16.27
CA VAL A 238 -12.73 3.60 15.41
C VAL A 238 -13.86 4.25 16.21
N GLY A 239 -14.24 3.67 17.34
CA GLY A 239 -15.33 4.19 18.18
C GLY A 239 -15.02 5.56 18.78
N LEU A 240 -13.79 5.76 19.27
CA LEU A 240 -13.33 7.07 19.74
C LEU A 240 -13.30 8.09 18.59
N SER A 241 -12.98 7.67 17.37
CA SER A 241 -13.04 8.54 16.19
C SER A 241 -14.47 8.91 15.80
N ALA A 242 -15.44 8.02 16.01
CA ALA A 242 -16.85 8.33 15.89
C ALA A 242 -17.31 9.35 16.96
N ILE A 243 -16.84 9.23 18.22
CA ILE A 243 -17.09 10.24 19.27
C ILE A 243 -16.57 11.62 18.84
N MET A 244 -15.35 11.68 18.30
CA MET A 244 -14.78 12.93 17.79
C MET A 244 -15.61 13.48 16.61
N GLY A 245 -16.01 12.62 15.67
CA GLY A 245 -16.89 13.01 14.56
C GLY A 245 -18.24 13.55 15.01
N ALA A 246 -18.86 12.92 16.01
CA ALA A 246 -20.10 13.39 16.63
C ALA A 246 -19.91 14.76 17.26
N LYS A 247 -18.85 14.95 18.05
CA LYS A 247 -18.56 16.24 18.70
C LYS A 247 -18.35 17.38 17.70
N ILE A 248 -17.84 17.08 16.51
CA ILE A 248 -17.67 18.06 15.42
C ILE A 248 -19.03 18.45 14.81
N GLN A 249 -20.02 17.54 14.76
CA GLN A 249 -21.36 17.80 14.21
C GLN A 249 -22.30 18.56 15.17
N GLY A 250 -21.90 18.74 16.43
CA GLY A 250 -22.62 19.54 17.44
C GLY A 250 -23.23 18.67 18.53
#